data_AF-A0A1G7MP29-F1
#
_entry.id   AF-A0A1G7MP29-F1
#
_cell.length_a   1.000
_cell.length_b   1.000
_cell.length_c   1.000
_cell.angle_alpha   90.00
_cell.angle_beta   90.00
_cell.angle_gamma   90.00
#
_symmetry.space_group_name_H-M   'P 1'
#
loop_
_entity.id
_entity.type
_entity.pdbx_description
1 polymer ?
#
loop_
_entity_poly.entity_id
_entity_poly.type
_entity_poly.pdbx_seq_one_letter_code
_entity_poly.pdbx_strand_id
1 'polypeptide(L)' 'MDNMFFLDEKGKSVKQYDIYSLVNAFPSELLSGYPEVLIHDVSKDQWYMFSNAAAESIRQMMDTAEKNGFLKVISNTVA' A
#
# COMPACT_ATOMS: atom_id res chain seq x y z
N MET A 1 5.07 6.45 -2.89
CA MET A 1 3.64 6.09 -2.82
C MET A 1 3.46 4.96 -3.82
N ASP A 2 2.86 3.87 -3.38
CA ASP A 2 2.66 2.69 -4.23
C ASP A 2 1.19 2.51 -4.50
N ASN A 3 0.82 2.39 -5.78
CA ASN A 3 -0.55 2.21 -6.22
C ASN A 3 -0.74 0.75 -6.63
N MET A 4 -1.76 0.11 -6.07
CA MET A 4 -2.05 -1.29 -6.25
C MET A 4 -3.33 -1.50 -7.02
N PHE A 5 -3.25 -2.15 -8.18
CA PHE A 5 -4.41 -2.50 -8.97
C PHE A 5 -4.64 -4.00 -8.94
N PHE A 6 -5.73 -4.43 -8.29
CA PHE A 6 -6.22 -5.80 -8.41
C PHE A 6 -6.94 -5.96 -9.73
N LEU A 7 -6.60 -7.00 -10.48
CA LEU A 7 -7.07 -7.19 -11.85
C LEU A 7 -8.07 -8.36 -11.93
N ASP A 8 -9.04 -8.25 -12.84
CA ASP A 8 -9.85 -9.38 -13.27
C ASP A 8 -9.11 -10.26 -14.29
N GLU A 9 -9.76 -11.33 -14.74
CA GLU A 9 -9.24 -12.26 -15.75
C GLU A 9 -8.89 -11.60 -17.11
N LYS A 10 -9.39 -10.38 -17.36
CA LYS A 10 -9.13 -9.60 -18.58
C LYS A 10 -8.05 -8.53 -18.37
N GLY A 11 -7.45 -8.47 -17.19
CA GLY A 11 -6.45 -7.47 -16.83
C GLY A 11 -7.05 -6.09 -16.52
N LYS A 12 -8.37 -5.97 -16.31
CA LYS A 12 -9.01 -4.71 -15.93
C LYS A 12 -8.97 -4.56 -14.42
N SER A 13 -8.66 -3.35 -13.94
CA SER A 13 -8.70 -3.07 -12.51
C SER A 13 -10.12 -3.16 -11.96
N VAL A 14 -10.29 -3.96 -10.92
CA VAL A 14 -11.55 -4.10 -10.15
C VAL A 14 -11.48 -3.39 -8.80
N LYS A 15 -10.27 -3.17 -8.29
CA LYS A 15 -10.03 -2.51 -7.01
C LYS A 15 -8.67 -1.83 -7.04
N GLN A 16 -8.61 -0.63 -6.47
CA GLN A 16 -7.37 0.10 -6.25
C GLN A 16 -7.19 0.39 -4.76
N TYR A 17 -5.98 0.16 -4.28
CA TYR A 17 -5.52 0.65 -3.00
C TYR A 17 -4.23 1.44 -3.18
N ASP A 18 -4.08 2.51 -2.43
CA ASP A 18 -2.86 3.30 -2.41
C ASP A 18 -2.20 3.15 -1.04
N ILE A 19 -0.91 2.83 -1.04
CA ILE A 19 -0.12 2.65 0.18
C ILE A 19 0.78 3.85 0.40
N TYR A 20 0.67 4.40 1.62
CA TYR A 20 1.45 5.51 2.10
C TYR A 20 2.30 5.04 3.25
N SER A 21 3.61 5.22 3.11
CA SER A 21 4.57 4.95 4.16
C SER A 21 5.09 6.26 4.73
N LEU A 22 5.28 6.30 6.03
CA LEU A 22 5.87 7.44 6.71
C LEU A 22 7.29 7.68 6.19
N VAL A 23 7.58 8.92 5.83
CA VAL A 23 8.91 9.30 5.31
C VAL A 23 9.83 9.48 6.51
N ASN A 24 10.82 8.60 6.65
CA ASN A 24 11.81 8.62 7.74
C ASN A 24 12.89 9.71 7.57
N ALA A 25 12.58 10.79 6.83
CA ALA A 25 13.47 11.95 6.66
C ALA A 25 13.43 12.91 7.87
N PHE A 26 12.45 12.74 8.77
CA PHE A 26 12.31 13.53 9.99
C PHE A 26 12.83 12.75 11.22
N PRO A 27 13.30 13.45 12.27
CA PRO A 27 13.66 12.84 13.55
C PRO A 27 12.54 11.97 14.14
N SER A 28 12.91 10.85 14.75
CA SER A 28 11.95 9.86 15.29
C SER A 28 11.07 10.44 16.40
N GLU A 29 11.54 11.45 17.14
CA GLU A 29 10.72 12.11 18.16
C GLU A 29 9.54 12.87 17.53
N LEU A 30 9.73 13.43 16.33
CA LEU A 30 8.68 14.14 15.58
C LEU A 30 7.73 13.17 14.87
N LEU A 31 8.17 11.95 14.63
CA LEU A 31 7.39 10.88 14.00
C LEU A 31 6.60 10.05 15.01
N SER A 32 6.86 10.25 16.31
CA SER A 32 6.18 9.52 17.38
C SER A 32 4.66 9.75 17.35
N GLY A 33 3.88 8.67 17.31
CA GLY A 33 2.42 8.71 17.29
C GLY A 33 1.78 8.73 15.89
N TYR A 34 2.57 8.86 14.82
CA TYR A 34 2.08 8.69 13.46
C TYR A 34 2.12 7.22 13.02
N PRO A 35 1.13 6.74 12.26
CA PRO A 35 1.19 5.41 11.68
C PRO A 35 2.33 5.32 10.66
N GLU A 36 3.13 4.26 10.73
CA GLU A 36 4.19 3.99 9.76
C GLU A 36 3.63 3.69 8.37
N VAL A 37 2.44 3.07 8.31
CA VAL A 37 1.78 2.68 7.07
C VAL A 37 0.29 2.99 7.13
N LEU A 38 -0.21 3.62 6.06
CA LEU A 38 -1.62 3.88 5.80
C LEU A 38 -2.01 3.26 4.46
N ILE A 39 -3.25 2.76 4.39
CA ILE A 39 -3.85 2.28 3.14
C ILE A 39 -5.10 3.11 2.85
N HIS A 40 -5.19 3.61 1.62
CA HIS A 40 -6.37 4.27 1.09
C HIS A 40 -7.09 3.33 0.11
N ASP A 41 -8.37 3.04 0.39
CA ASP A 41 -9.27 2.39 -0.56
C ASP A 41 -9.87 3.47 -1.47
N VAL A 42 -9.27 3.62 -2.66
CA VAL A 42 -9.64 4.65 -3.64
C VAL A 42 -11.10 4.53 -4.07
N SER A 43 -11.66 3.32 -4.11
CA SER A 43 -13.05 3.10 -4.55
C SER A 43 -14.10 3.53 -3.51
N LYS A 44 -13.71 3.61 -2.24
CA LYS A 44 -14.59 4.01 -1.13
C LYS A 44 -14.22 5.36 -0.52
N ASP A 45 -13.07 5.91 -0.91
CA ASP A 45 -12.44 7.05 -0.27
C ASP A 45 -12.27 6.86 1.26
N GLN A 46 -11.78 5.67 1.65
CA GLN A 46 -11.63 5.28 3.05
C GLN A 46 -10.18 5.00 3.41
N TRP A 47 -9.79 5.42 4.61
CA TRP A 47 -8.44 5.25 5.15
C TRP A 47 -8.41 4.19 6.25
N TYR A 48 -7.38 3.36 6.21
CA TYR A 48 -7.15 2.30 7.18
C TYR A 48 -5.75 2.42 7.77
N MET A 49 -5.66 2.32 9.10
CA MET A 49 -4.41 2.21 9.83
C MET A 49 -4.13 0.75 10.12
N PHE A 50 -2.88 0.32 9.88
CA PHE A 50 -2.43 -1.02 10.20
C PHE A 50 -1.34 -0.96 11.27
N SER A 51 -1.29 -2.00 12.11
CA SER A 51 -0.10 -2.25 12.90
C SER A 51 1.04 -2.71 11.98
N ASN A 52 2.30 -2.54 12.42
CA ASN A 52 3.47 -2.93 11.63
C ASN A 52 3.41 -4.40 11.19
N ALA A 53 3.00 -5.32 12.09
CA ALA A 53 2.86 -6.73 11.77
C ALA A 53 1.77 -7.02 10.71
N ALA A 54 0.65 -6.28 10.75
CA ALA A 54 -0.39 -6.41 9.75
C ALA A 54 0.07 -5.84 8.40
N ALA A 55 0.80 -4.71 8.41
CA ALA A 55 1.39 -4.13 7.21
C ALA A 55 2.38 -5.09 6.54
N GLU A 56 3.24 -5.75 7.31
CA GLU A 56 4.19 -6.74 6.79
C GLU A 56 3.49 -7.97 6.20
N SER A 57 2.45 -8.48 6.86
CA SER A 57 1.65 -9.60 6.36
C SER A 57 0.97 -9.25 5.04
N ILE A 58 0.41 -8.04 4.93
CA ILE A 58 -0.19 -7.54 3.69
C ILE A 58 0.88 -7.44 2.61
N ARG A 59 2.09 -6.94 2.93
CA ARG A 59 3.21 -6.89 1.98
C ARG A 59 3.57 -8.25 1.40
N GLN A 60 3.66 -9.29 2.23
CA GLN A 60 3.93 -10.65 1.74
C GLN A 60 2.81 -11.19 0.83
N MET A 61 1.55 -10.89 1.15
CA MET A 61 0.41 -11.24 0.28
C MET A 61 0.48 -10.49 -1.06
N MET A 62 0.84 -9.21 -1.04
CA MET A 62 0.97 -8.37 -2.24
C MET A 62 2.07 -8.89 -3.15
N ASP A 63 3.26 -9.16 -2.59
CA ASP A 63 4.39 -9.72 -3.33
C ASP A 63 4.01 -11.06 -4.01
N THR A 64 3.21 -11.87 -3.31
CA THR A 64 2.71 -13.15 -3.85
C THR A 64 1.69 -12.93 -4.98
N ALA A 65 0.76 -12.00 -4.81
CA ALA A 65 -0.24 -11.66 -5.82
C ALA A 65 0.39 -11.07 -7.09
N GLU A 66 1.42 -10.23 -6.93
CA GLU A 66 2.17 -9.63 -8.04
C GLU A 66 2.92 -10.71 -8.83
N LYS A 67 3.65 -11.61 -8.14
CA LYS A 67 4.35 -12.74 -8.79
C LYS A 67 3.42 -13.65 -9.59
N ASN A 68 2.17 -13.76 -9.18
CA ASN A 68 1.15 -14.56 -9.86
C ASN A 68 0.36 -13.77 -10.94
N GLY A 69 0.66 -12.48 -11.14
CA GLY A 69 0.01 -11.64 -12.15
C GLY A 69 -1.40 -11.15 -11.78
N PHE A 70 -1.82 -11.32 -10.52
CA PHE A 70 -3.13 -10.87 -10.02
C PHE A 70 -3.14 -9.43 -9.53
N LEU A 71 -1.95 -8.88 -9.31
CA LEU A 71 -1.72 -7.54 -8.82
C LEU A 71 -0.75 -6.81 -9.74
N LYS A 72 -1.06 -5.58 -10.11
CA LYS A 72 -0.12 -4.65 -10.75
C LYS A 72 0.22 -3.53 -9.78
N VAL A 73 1.50 -3.42 -9.44
CA VAL A 73 2.04 -2.32 -8.64
C VAL A 73 2.57 -1.24 -9.57
N ILE A 74 2.15 0.01 -9.37
CA ILE A 74 2.74 1.18 -9.99
C ILE A 74 3.35 2.00 -8.86
N SER A 75 4.66 1.92 -8.70
CA SER A 75 5.39 2.69 -7.69
C SER A 75 5.82 4.03 -8.28
N ASN A 76 5.46 5.12 -7.62
CA ASN A 76 6.10 6.42 -7.81
C ASN A 76 7.03 6.64 -6.62
N THR A 77 8.31 6.36 -6.83
CA THR A 77 9.39 6.85 -5.97
C THR A 77 9.66 8.30 -6.36
N VAL A 78 9.26 9.24 -5.49
CA VAL A 78 9.81 10.59 -5.55
C VAL A 78 11.26 10.46 -5.07
N ALA A 79 12.21 10.68 -5.97
CA ALA A 79 13.64 10.66 -5.70
C ALA A 79 14.09 11.86 -4.85
#